data_AF-A0A4V6N345-F1
#
_entry.id   AF-A0A4V6N345-F1
#
_cell.length_a   1.000
_cell.length_b   1.000
_cell.length_c   1.000
_cell.angle_alpha   90.00
_cell.angle_beta   90.00
_cell.angle_gamma   90.00
#
_symmetry.space_group_name_H-M   'P 1'
#
loop_
_entity.id
_entity.type
_entity.pdbx_description
1 polymer ?
#
loop_
_entity_poly.entity_id
_entity_poly.type
_entity_poly.pdbx_seq_one_letter_code
_entity_poly.pdbx_strand_id
1 'polypeptide(L)'
;MSSARARGRSWVQPVPEEGVTDRADAEQTSCAGAGMPLTARVLFAVVNAQGVLVRGLGAATANRLGTGMYQVVFDQDVTGASCVGTVGLAGSNGLAPAGQITVAGRTGIPNAIFVTTHDSAGVSADRPFHLAVHA
;
A
#
# COMPACT_ATOMS: atom_id res chain seq x y z
N MET A 1 -40.14 -13.16 -23.18
CA MET A 1 -39.71 -13.46 -21.79
C MET A 1 -38.58 -14.50 -21.85
N SER A 2 -37.31 -14.10 -21.82
CA SER A 2 -36.25 -14.98 -21.30
C SER A 2 -35.00 -14.17 -21.01
N SER A 3 -34.43 -14.43 -19.84
CA SER A 3 -33.60 -13.57 -19.02
C SER A 3 -32.14 -13.53 -19.48
N ALA A 4 -31.60 -12.31 -19.63
CA ALA A 4 -30.16 -12.09 -19.77
C ALA A 4 -29.50 -12.30 -18.39
N ARG A 5 -28.90 -13.47 -18.20
CA ARG A 5 -28.11 -13.77 -17.00
C ARG A 5 -26.74 -13.11 -17.15
N ALA A 6 -26.61 -11.89 -16.64
CA ALA A 6 -25.33 -11.18 -16.53
C ALA A 6 -24.36 -12.02 -15.70
N ARG A 7 -23.36 -12.63 -16.35
CA ARG A 7 -22.27 -13.30 -15.66
C ARG A 7 -21.37 -12.22 -15.07
N GLY A 8 -21.28 -12.18 -13.74
CA GLY A 8 -20.36 -11.31 -13.03
C GLY A 8 -18.94 -11.55 -13.53
N ARG A 9 -18.31 -10.51 -14.08
CA ARG A 9 -16.90 -10.54 -14.47
C ARG A 9 -16.09 -10.58 -13.18
N SER A 10 -15.62 -11.77 -12.80
CA SER A 10 -14.55 -11.90 -11.82
C SER A 10 -13.37 -11.10 -12.35
N TRP A 11 -12.99 -10.05 -11.64
CA TRP A 11 -11.81 -9.25 -11.94
C TRP A 11 -10.58 -10.12 -11.59
N VAL A 12 -10.22 -11.02 -12.50
CA VAL A 12 -9.03 -11.88 -12.40
C VAL A 12 -8.04 -11.34 -13.43
N GLN A 13 -6.81 -11.14 -12.99
CA GLN A 13 -5.72 -10.71 -13.87
C GLN A 13 -5.63 -11.67 -15.07
N PRO A 14 -5.58 -11.16 -16.32
CA PRO A 14 -5.37 -12.01 -17.49
C PRO A 14 -4.08 -12.82 -17.38
N VAL A 15 -4.10 -14.06 -17.89
CA VAL A 15 -2.91 -14.94 -17.91
C VAL A 15 -1.84 -14.29 -18.82
N PRO A 16 -0.58 -14.16 -18.37
CA PRO A 16 0.50 -13.65 -19.22
C PRO A 16 0.68 -14.51 -20.48
N GLU A 17 0.97 -13.89 -21.62
CA GLU A 17 1.41 -14.62 -22.82
C GLU A 17 2.78 -15.26 -22.58
N GLU A 18 3.02 -16.44 -23.17
CA GLU A 18 4.27 -17.19 -22.96
C GLU A 18 5.48 -16.37 -23.45
N GLY A 19 6.50 -16.18 -22.57
CA GLY A 19 7.74 -15.46 -22.88
C GLY A 19 7.91 -14.06 -22.26
N VAL A 20 6.96 -13.58 -21.44
CA VAL A 20 7.04 -12.25 -20.77
C VAL A 20 7.81 -12.29 -19.43
N THR A 21 8.15 -13.47 -18.91
CA THR A 21 8.77 -13.64 -17.57
C THR A 21 10.26 -13.34 -17.48
N ASP A 22 10.96 -13.17 -18.60
CA ASP A 22 12.42 -13.33 -18.62
C ASP A 22 13.23 -12.02 -18.46
N ARG A 23 12.62 -10.93 -17.95
CA ARG A 23 13.32 -9.62 -17.85
C ARG A 23 13.12 -8.81 -16.56
N ALA A 24 12.70 -9.42 -15.45
CA ALA A 24 12.52 -8.67 -14.20
C ALA A 24 13.76 -8.62 -13.28
N ASP A 25 14.87 -9.27 -13.64
CA ASP A 25 16.08 -9.34 -12.79
C ASP A 25 17.12 -8.24 -13.07
N ALA A 26 16.72 -7.14 -13.73
CA ALA A 26 17.60 -6.00 -13.95
C ALA A 26 17.78 -5.20 -12.64
N GLU A 27 18.79 -5.62 -11.87
CA GLU A 27 19.73 -4.80 -11.11
C GLU A 27 19.15 -3.56 -10.42
N GLN A 28 18.81 -3.68 -9.13
CA GLN A 28 18.61 -2.52 -8.24
C GLN A 28 19.96 -1.87 -7.94
N THR A 29 20.52 -1.17 -8.92
CA THR A 29 21.51 -0.13 -8.65
C THR A 29 20.81 0.98 -7.87
N SER A 30 21.29 1.21 -6.65
CA SER A 30 20.74 2.19 -5.70
C SER A 30 20.50 3.53 -6.38
N CYS A 31 19.28 4.05 -6.26
CA CYS A 31 18.89 5.36 -6.77
C CYS A 31 19.48 6.50 -5.93
N ALA A 32 20.81 6.62 -5.85
CA ALA A 32 21.44 7.90 -5.50
C ALA A 32 21.43 8.79 -6.77
N GLY A 33 20.22 9.10 -7.25
CA GLY A 33 20.02 10.05 -8.34
C GLY A 33 20.22 11.47 -7.82
N ALA A 34 20.96 12.29 -8.57
CA ALA A 34 21.32 13.66 -8.22
C ALA A 34 20.09 14.48 -7.78
N GLY A 35 20.14 15.02 -6.56
CA GLY A 35 19.14 15.96 -6.02
C GLY A 35 18.55 15.58 -4.67
N MET A 36 18.70 14.34 -4.21
CA MET A 36 18.30 13.97 -2.84
C MET A 36 19.51 13.97 -1.90
N PRO A 37 19.38 14.48 -0.67
CA PRO A 37 20.48 14.41 0.30
C PRO A 37 20.85 12.95 0.53
N LEU A 38 22.12 12.67 0.86
CA LEU A 38 22.62 11.32 1.16
C LEU A 38 21.89 10.63 2.33
N THR A 39 21.04 11.36 3.03
CA THR A 39 20.17 10.89 4.11
C THR A 39 18.79 10.43 3.63
N ALA A 40 18.43 10.66 2.37
CA ALA A 40 17.12 10.29 1.84
C ALA A 40 16.97 8.76 1.82
N ARG A 41 15.93 8.26 2.46
CA ARG A 41 15.63 6.83 2.61
C ARG A 41 14.22 6.56 2.09
N VAL A 42 14.09 5.42 1.40
CA VAL A 42 12.79 4.86 1.05
C VAL A 42 12.42 3.86 2.14
N LEU A 43 11.30 4.12 2.82
CA LEU A 43 10.68 3.20 3.77
C LEU A 43 9.38 2.68 3.13
N PHE A 44 8.98 1.46 3.49
CA PHE A 44 7.68 0.97 3.05
C PHE A 44 7.05 0.02 4.06
N ALA A 45 5.72 -0.08 3.96
CA ALA A 45 4.92 -1.03 4.72
C ALA A 45 3.85 -1.65 3.83
N VAL A 46 3.68 -2.96 3.94
CA VAL A 46 2.57 -3.70 3.35
C VAL A 46 1.72 -4.20 4.50
N VAL A 47 0.49 -3.70 4.57
CA VAL A 47 -0.41 -3.91 5.71
C VAL A 47 -1.67 -4.62 5.22
N ASN A 48 -2.08 -5.67 5.91
CA ASN A 48 -3.31 -6.38 5.57
C ASN A 48 -4.55 -5.63 6.12
N ALA A 49 -5.75 -6.06 5.72
CA ALA A 49 -7.00 -5.40 6.12
C ALA A 49 -7.24 -5.41 7.65
N GLN A 50 -6.64 -6.35 8.38
CA GLN A 50 -6.73 -6.42 9.85
C GLN A 50 -5.75 -5.46 10.55
N GLY A 51 -4.95 -4.71 9.79
CA GLY A 51 -3.98 -3.76 10.30
C GLY A 51 -2.68 -4.43 10.77
N VAL A 52 -2.38 -5.64 10.30
CA VAL A 52 -1.12 -6.32 10.60
C VAL A 52 -0.09 -5.99 9.53
N LEU A 53 1.12 -5.61 9.97
CA LEU A 53 2.28 -5.44 9.10
C LEU A 53 2.73 -6.81 8.58
N VAL A 54 2.61 -7.03 7.27
CA VAL A 54 2.99 -8.30 6.63
C VAL A 54 4.45 -8.29 6.20
N ARG A 55 4.93 -7.14 5.73
CA ARG A 55 6.34 -6.89 5.37
C ARG A 55 6.59 -5.40 5.29
N GLY A 56 7.85 -5.00 5.41
CA GLY A 56 8.25 -3.60 5.31
C GLY A 56 9.76 -3.40 5.33
N LEU A 57 10.17 -2.15 5.12
CA LEU A 57 11.53 -1.66 5.32
C LEU A 57 11.45 -0.37 6.14
N GLY A 58 12.11 -0.35 7.30
CA GLY A 58 11.99 0.72 8.29
C GLY A 58 10.63 0.82 9.00
N ALA A 59 9.65 -0.01 8.64
CA ALA A 59 8.37 -0.10 9.34
C ALA A 59 8.50 -1.00 10.57
N ALA A 60 8.21 -0.46 11.75
CA ALA A 60 8.29 -1.17 13.02
C ALA A 60 6.98 -1.91 13.35
N THR A 61 5.84 -1.22 13.23
CA THR A 61 4.52 -1.82 13.51
C THR A 61 3.43 -1.23 12.61
N ALA A 62 2.32 -1.96 12.49
CA ALA A 62 1.06 -1.43 12.01
C ALA A 62 -0.06 -1.87 12.94
N ASN A 63 -1.07 -1.01 13.11
CA ASN A 63 -2.22 -1.26 13.95
C ASN A 63 -3.49 -0.69 13.32
N ARG A 64 -4.59 -1.42 13.42
CA ARG A 64 -5.93 -0.91 13.12
C ARG A 64 -6.46 -0.15 14.34
N LEU A 65 -6.91 1.08 14.12
CA LEU A 65 -7.48 1.96 15.16
C LEU A 65 -9.02 1.94 15.16
N GLY A 66 -9.61 1.59 14.02
CA GLY A 66 -11.05 1.49 13.80
C GLY A 66 -11.33 1.09 12.36
N THR A 67 -12.60 1.02 11.96
CA THR A 67 -12.96 0.63 10.59
C THR A 67 -12.35 1.58 9.57
N GLY A 68 -11.57 1.02 8.65
CA GLY A 68 -10.83 1.74 7.64
C GLY A 68 -9.73 2.66 8.18
N MET A 69 -9.40 2.64 9.48
CA MET A 69 -8.41 3.54 10.09
C MET A 69 -7.22 2.75 10.63
N TYR A 70 -6.02 3.16 10.24
CA TYR A 70 -4.78 2.49 10.59
C TYR A 70 -3.69 3.48 11.00
N GLN A 71 -2.75 2.98 11.78
CA GLN A 71 -1.48 3.64 12.06
C GLN A 71 -0.35 2.72 11.62
N VAL A 72 0.64 3.28 10.93
CA VAL A 72 1.91 2.61 10.62
C VAL A 72 3.01 3.38 11.32
N VAL A 73 3.81 2.69 12.13
CA VAL A 73 4.94 3.26 12.87
C VAL A 73 6.23 2.84 12.20
N PHE A 74 7.13 3.78 11.98
CA PHE A 74 8.47 3.58 11.45
C PHE A 74 9.53 3.69 12.55
N ASP A 75 10.71 3.15 12.30
CA ASP A 75 11.86 3.19 13.22
C ASP A 75 12.61 4.54 13.23
N GLN A 76 12.13 5.51 12.44
CA GLN A 76 12.68 6.85 12.32
C GLN A 76 11.58 7.92 12.21
N ASP A 77 11.93 9.18 12.49
CA ASP A 77 11.06 10.33 12.29
C ASP A 77 10.69 10.49 10.80
N VAL A 78 9.40 10.72 10.53
CA VAL A 78 8.83 10.89 9.18
C VAL A 78 8.04 12.20 9.05
N THR A 79 8.20 13.15 9.97
CA THR A 79 7.41 14.40 10.03
C THR A 79 7.52 15.24 8.75
N GLY A 80 8.67 15.20 8.05
CA GLY A 80 8.90 15.90 6.79
C GLY A 80 8.82 15.03 5.53
N ALA A 81 8.43 13.76 5.68
CA ALA A 81 8.50 12.78 4.60
C ALA A 81 7.32 12.90 3.63
N SER A 82 7.59 12.61 2.35
CA SER A 82 6.51 12.41 1.36
C SER A 82 5.94 11.00 1.49
N CYS A 83 4.62 10.87 1.46
CA CYS A 83 3.93 9.60 1.68
C CYS A 83 2.99 9.28 0.51
N VAL A 84 3.05 8.04 0.02
CA VAL A 84 2.18 7.54 -1.05
C VAL A 84 1.56 6.23 -0.62
N GLY A 85 0.24 6.14 -0.67
CA GLY A 85 -0.51 4.93 -0.34
C GLY A 85 -1.32 4.40 -1.53
N THR A 86 -1.41 3.08 -1.65
CA THR A 86 -2.30 2.42 -2.62
C THR A 86 -3.07 1.29 -1.94
N VAL A 87 -4.34 1.10 -2.31
CA VAL A 87 -5.10 -0.09 -1.92
C VAL A 87 -4.54 -1.29 -2.69
N GLY A 88 -4.15 -2.35 -1.97
CA GLY A 88 -3.46 -3.50 -2.56
C GLY A 88 -3.38 -4.67 -1.60
N LEU A 89 -3.47 -5.91 -2.12
CA LEU A 89 -3.39 -7.11 -1.29
C LEU A 89 -1.99 -7.25 -0.69
N ALA A 90 -1.89 -7.82 0.50
CA ALA A 90 -0.59 -8.13 1.08
C ALA A 90 0.10 -9.32 0.39
N GLY A 91 -0.68 -10.23 -0.21
CA GLY A 91 -0.19 -11.34 -1.03
C GLY A 91 0.01 -10.96 -2.50
N SER A 92 0.65 -11.86 -3.25
CA SER A 92 1.05 -11.61 -4.65
C SER A 92 -0.02 -11.90 -5.70
N ASN A 93 -1.13 -12.55 -5.31
CA ASN A 93 -2.14 -13.04 -6.25
C ASN A 93 -3.52 -12.48 -5.91
N GLY A 94 -4.31 -12.22 -6.96
CA GLY A 94 -5.65 -11.66 -6.84
C GLY A 94 -5.65 -10.14 -6.83
N LEU A 95 -6.83 -9.55 -6.68
CA LEU A 95 -7.02 -8.11 -6.71
C LEU A 95 -7.68 -7.64 -5.43
N ALA A 96 -7.15 -6.55 -4.86
CA ALA A 96 -7.76 -5.94 -3.69
C ALA A 96 -9.15 -5.41 -4.07
N PRO A 97 -10.13 -5.47 -3.16
CA PRO A 97 -11.40 -4.81 -3.42
C PRO A 97 -11.15 -3.31 -3.72
N ALA A 98 -11.89 -2.75 -4.68
CA ALA A 98 -11.69 -1.36 -5.12
C ALA A 98 -12.10 -0.34 -4.04
N GLY A 99 -11.34 0.73 -3.89
CA GLY A 99 -11.58 1.76 -2.89
C GLY A 99 -10.55 2.87 -2.94
N GLN A 100 -10.69 3.84 -2.04
CA GLN A 100 -9.75 4.96 -1.90
C GLN A 100 -8.93 4.82 -0.63
N ILE A 101 -7.77 5.45 -0.66
CA ILE A 101 -6.84 5.55 0.46
C ILE A 101 -6.43 7.00 0.63
N THR A 102 -6.25 7.41 1.88
CA THR A 102 -5.68 8.72 2.24
C THR A 102 -4.61 8.47 3.28
N VAL A 103 -3.50 9.17 3.13
CA VAL A 103 -2.32 9.05 4.00
C VAL A 103 -1.92 10.43 4.50
N ALA A 104 -1.50 10.52 5.76
CA ALA A 104 -0.98 11.73 6.36
C ALA A 104 -0.05 11.40 7.53
N GLY A 105 0.83 12.32 7.92
CA GLY A 105 1.56 12.20 9.19
C GLY A 105 0.60 12.08 10.37
N ARG A 106 0.98 11.30 11.38
CA ARG A 106 0.16 11.10 12.58
C ARG A 106 0.39 12.25 13.56
N THR A 107 -0.66 13.01 13.85
CA THR A 107 -0.58 14.13 14.79
C THR A 107 -0.06 13.69 16.15
N GLY A 108 1.03 14.32 16.60
CA GLY A 108 1.67 14.05 17.89
C GLY A 108 2.54 12.80 17.93
N ILE A 109 2.71 12.06 16.83
CA ILE A 109 3.57 10.87 16.76
C ILE A 109 4.49 11.02 15.52
N PRO A 110 5.71 11.54 15.69
CA PRO A 110 6.57 11.98 14.58
C PRO A 110 7.04 10.84 13.67
N ASN A 111 7.12 9.62 14.20
CA ASN A 111 7.52 8.43 13.45
C ASN A 111 6.32 7.60 12.95
N ALA A 112 5.12 8.18 12.84
CA ALA A 112 3.94 7.44 12.41
C ALA A 112 3.16 8.12 11.28
N ILE A 113 2.60 7.29 10.41
CA ILE A 113 1.66 7.67 9.36
C ILE A 113 0.27 7.18 9.72
N PHE A 114 -0.69 8.09 9.64
CA PHE A 114 -2.11 7.77 9.71
C PHE A 114 -2.64 7.44 8.32
N VAL A 115 -3.39 6.35 8.22
CA VAL A 115 -3.96 5.87 6.96
C VAL A 115 -5.46 5.67 7.16
N THR A 116 -6.24 6.19 6.22
CA THR A 116 -7.67 5.87 6.11
C THR A 116 -7.98 5.21 4.79
N THR A 117 -8.87 4.24 4.80
CA THR A 117 -9.33 3.52 3.61
C THR A 117 -10.86 3.50 3.56
N HIS A 118 -11.39 3.61 2.34
CA HIS A 118 -12.81 3.74 2.06
C HIS A 118 -13.19 2.82 0.91
N ASP A 119 -14.44 2.39 0.87
CA ASP A 119 -14.99 1.73 -0.31
C ASP A 119 -15.30 2.67 -1.46
N SER A 120 -15.66 2.12 -2.62
CA SER A 120 -15.99 2.94 -3.79
C SER A 120 -17.20 3.87 -3.58
N ALA A 121 -17.98 3.71 -2.51
CA ALA A 121 -19.04 4.63 -2.12
C ALA A 121 -18.57 5.72 -1.13
N GLY A 122 -17.29 5.73 -0.76
CA GLY A 122 -16.71 6.67 0.19
C GLY A 122 -16.95 6.30 1.66
N VAL A 123 -17.46 5.10 1.95
CA VAL A 123 -17.70 4.63 3.31
C VAL A 123 -16.43 4.02 3.89
N SER A 124 -16.10 4.32 5.14
CA SER A 124 -14.94 3.73 5.81
C SER A 124 -15.02 2.21 5.79
N ALA A 125 -14.00 1.57 5.23
CA ALA A 125 -13.98 0.13 5.01
C ALA A 125 -12.56 -0.39 5.17
N ASP A 126 -12.40 -1.54 5.81
CA ASP A 126 -11.08 -2.14 6.02
C ASP A 126 -10.50 -2.65 4.69
N ARG A 127 -9.38 -2.07 4.26
CA ARG A 127 -8.69 -2.45 3.03
C ARG A 127 -7.22 -2.73 3.30
N PRO A 128 -6.65 -3.78 2.68
CA PRO A 128 -5.22 -3.96 2.67
C PRO A 128 -4.59 -2.86 1.80
N PHE A 129 -3.38 -2.43 2.16
CA PHE A 129 -2.71 -1.33 1.47
C PHE A 129 -1.20 -1.48 1.48
N HIS A 130 -0.58 -0.83 0.51
CA HIS A 130 0.87 -0.60 0.46
C HIS A 130 1.11 0.88 0.74
N LEU A 131 2.14 1.16 1.52
CA LEU A 131 2.56 2.52 1.89
C LEU A 131 4.04 2.67 1.57
N ALA A 132 4.39 3.70 0.81
CA ALA A 132 5.76 4.14 0.60
C ALA A 132 5.96 5.51 1.27
N VAL A 133 7.10 5.67 1.94
CA VAL A 133 7.51 6.90 2.61
C VAL A 133 8.90 7.27 2.12
N HIS A 134 9.05 8.50 1.66
CA HIS A 134 10.31 9.09 1.20
C HIS A 134 10.75 10.12 2.23
N ALA A 135 11.63 9.70 3.12
CA ALA A 135 12.10 10.46 4.29
C ALA A 135 13.53 10.97 4.10
#